data_AF-A0A973AIX0-F1
#
_entry.id   AF-A0A973AIX0-F1
#
_cell.length_a   1.000
_cell.length_b   1.000
_cell.length_c   1.000
_cell.angle_alpha   90.00
_cell.angle_beta   90.00
_cell.angle_gamma   90.00
#
_symmetry.space_group_name_H-M   'P 1'
#
loop_
_entity.id
_entity.type
_entity.pdbx_description
1 polymer ?
#
loop_
_entity_poly.entity_id
_entity_poly.type
_entity_poly.pdbx_seq_one_letter_code
_entity_poly.pdbx_strand_id
1 'polypeptide(L)'
;MPRKRNLAASKGSPQKGYLFFFTLLLSGLTHGFSVNPARAEQSVADPAFLYGGEIQFDVTRNGNKVGFHSVRFDQEGSSFAVRSQFQLEIRFLFLSAFRYHYESNEFWENGRLVRLNSTVDDDGDKFEIKAEYQPSGLQISGPGGGVASARPLYPTTHWNAAVINEHSVLNTLTGQINKVRIRPTSQEEIETEQGPVWATRYAYSGDLDTEVWYDADGRWVKMKFKGRDGSDIEYVCRRCQGGNEGKSDHAG
;
A
#
# COMPACT_ATOMS: atom_id res chain seq x y z
N MET A 1 1.82 -35.35 30.65
CA MET A 1 2.33 -33.96 30.64
C MET A 1 3.41 -33.82 29.58
N PRO A 2 3.17 -33.18 28.43
CA PRO A 2 4.24 -32.84 27.51
C PRO A 2 4.77 -31.43 27.79
N ARG A 3 6.10 -31.32 27.80
CA ARG A 3 6.89 -30.11 28.07
C ARG A 3 6.68 -29.05 26.98
N LYS A 4 6.37 -27.81 27.38
CA LYS A 4 6.46 -26.61 26.54
C LYS A 4 7.92 -26.39 26.11
N ARG A 5 8.19 -26.39 24.80
CA ARG A 5 9.43 -25.84 24.24
C ARG A 5 9.17 -24.40 23.82
N ASN A 6 9.72 -23.47 24.59
CA ASN A 6 9.85 -22.07 24.21
C ASN A 6 10.84 -21.98 23.04
N LEU A 7 10.41 -21.50 21.87
CA LEU A 7 11.33 -21.00 20.86
C LEU A 7 11.49 -19.49 21.08
N ALA A 8 12.71 -19.13 21.47
CA ALA A 8 13.17 -17.77 21.60
C ALA A 8 13.25 -17.09 20.23
N ALA A 9 12.78 -15.84 20.16
CA ALA A 9 12.98 -14.96 19.03
C ALA A 9 14.48 -14.62 18.87
N SER A 10 15.05 -14.98 17.73
CA SER A 10 16.39 -14.55 17.32
C SER A 10 16.34 -13.09 16.87
N LYS A 11 16.94 -12.19 17.65
CA LYS A 11 17.19 -10.80 17.26
C LYS A 11 18.43 -10.73 16.35
N GLY A 12 18.23 -10.38 15.08
CA GLY A 12 19.29 -10.09 14.12
C GLY A 12 19.88 -8.68 14.32
N SER A 13 21.21 -8.60 14.29
CA SER A 13 22.08 -7.43 14.49
C SER A 13 22.11 -6.47 13.28
N PRO A 14 22.32 -5.14 13.46
CA PRO A 14 22.39 -4.16 12.38
C PRO A 14 23.75 -4.15 11.63
N GLN A 15 23.66 -4.03 10.30
CA GLN A 15 24.79 -3.98 9.36
C GLN A 15 25.56 -2.64 9.41
N LYS A 16 26.87 -2.77 9.16
CA LYS A 16 27.96 -1.80 9.28
C LYS A 16 27.89 -0.68 8.24
N GLY A 17 28.29 0.53 8.65
CA GLY A 17 28.38 1.71 7.79
C GLY A 17 29.58 1.72 6.83
N TYR A 18 29.49 2.57 5.81
CA TYR A 18 30.63 3.09 5.07
C TYR A 18 30.44 4.59 4.77
N LEU A 19 31.47 5.34 5.09
CA LEU A 19 31.65 6.77 4.93
C LEU A 19 32.46 6.99 3.64
N PHE A 20 32.04 7.88 2.75
CA PHE A 20 32.90 8.38 1.67
C PHE A 20 32.96 9.90 1.72
N PHE A 21 34.15 10.41 2.01
CA PHE A 21 34.58 11.78 1.73
C PHE A 21 34.98 11.88 0.27
N PHE A 22 34.48 12.88 -0.45
CA PHE A 22 35.20 13.47 -1.58
C PHE A 22 34.94 14.98 -1.60
N THR A 23 35.97 15.73 -1.22
CA THR A 23 36.08 17.16 -1.45
C THR A 23 36.77 17.35 -2.79
N LEU A 24 36.18 18.12 -3.71
CA LEU A 24 36.95 18.82 -4.72
C LEU A 24 36.29 20.17 -5.03
N LEU A 25 37.02 21.23 -4.71
CA LEU A 25 36.82 22.57 -5.24
C LEU A 25 37.15 22.57 -6.73
N LEU A 26 36.31 23.18 -7.57
CA LEU A 26 36.78 23.96 -8.70
C LEU A 26 35.81 25.12 -9.00
N SER A 27 36.41 26.27 -9.21
CA SER A 27 35.85 27.61 -9.37
C SER A 27 35.18 27.84 -10.73
N GLY A 28 34.04 28.55 -10.68
CA GLY A 28 33.76 29.73 -11.50
C GLY A 28 33.54 29.58 -13.01
N LEU A 29 32.26 29.62 -13.41
CA LEU A 29 31.76 30.53 -14.45
C LEU A 29 30.23 30.53 -14.42
N THR A 30 29.68 31.68 -14.06
CA THR A 30 28.25 31.95 -13.94
C THR A 30 27.59 31.98 -15.32
N HIS A 31 26.83 30.94 -15.63
CA HIS A 31 25.66 31.08 -16.49
C HIS A 31 24.45 30.84 -15.60
N GLY A 32 23.71 31.92 -15.32
CA GLY A 32 22.43 31.85 -14.63
C GLY A 32 21.43 31.10 -15.49
N PHE A 33 21.47 29.77 -15.45
CA PHE A 33 20.30 28.98 -15.73
C PHE A 33 19.33 29.29 -14.60
N SER A 34 18.32 30.11 -14.90
CA SER A 34 17.14 30.18 -14.08
C SER A 34 16.52 28.79 -14.11
N VAL A 35 16.91 27.94 -13.14
CA VAL A 35 16.21 26.69 -12.88
C VAL A 35 14.86 27.12 -12.38
N ASN A 36 13.91 27.20 -13.30
CA ASN A 36 12.52 27.41 -12.97
C ASN A 36 12.16 26.28 -12.00
N PRO A 37 11.85 26.53 -10.72
CA PRO A 37 11.47 25.48 -9.80
C PRO A 37 10.01 25.12 -10.03
N ALA A 38 9.57 25.07 -11.29
CA ALA A 38 8.46 24.21 -11.67
C ALA A 38 9.05 22.80 -11.79
N ARG A 39 9.53 22.26 -10.66
CA ARG A 39 9.40 20.82 -10.46
C ARG A 39 7.91 20.64 -10.51
N ALA A 40 7.41 20.15 -11.65
CA ALA A 40 6.03 19.72 -11.77
C ALA A 40 5.75 18.96 -10.48
N GLU A 41 4.92 19.56 -9.61
CA GLU A 41 4.32 18.83 -8.52
C GLU A 41 3.65 17.69 -9.26
N GLN A 42 4.23 16.50 -9.16
CA GLN A 42 3.55 15.29 -9.60
C GLN A 42 2.35 15.26 -8.67
N SER A 43 1.25 15.87 -9.13
CA SER A 43 -0.03 15.81 -8.46
C SER A 43 -0.27 14.33 -8.28
N VAL A 44 -0.30 13.88 -7.02
CA VAL A 44 -0.78 12.54 -6.71
C VAL A 44 -2.06 12.39 -7.51
N ALA A 45 -2.06 11.43 -8.44
CA ALA A 45 -3.18 11.25 -9.34
C ALA A 45 -4.43 11.17 -8.47
N ASP A 46 -5.38 12.03 -8.77
CA ASP A 46 -6.62 12.14 -8.02
C ASP A 46 -7.27 10.75 -8.00
N PRO A 47 -7.40 10.10 -6.83
CA PRO A 47 -7.94 8.75 -6.79
C PRO A 47 -9.38 8.69 -7.27
N ALA A 48 -10.16 9.77 -7.13
CA ALA A 48 -11.51 9.82 -7.67
C ALA A 48 -11.51 9.86 -9.20
N PHE A 49 -10.53 10.54 -9.80
CA PHE A 49 -10.34 10.51 -11.24
C PHE A 49 -9.91 9.12 -11.75
N LEU A 50 -9.04 8.44 -11.02
CA LEU A 50 -8.54 7.11 -11.39
C LEU A 50 -9.57 5.99 -11.18
N TYR A 51 -10.27 6.02 -10.05
CA TYR A 51 -11.05 4.89 -9.55
C TYR A 51 -12.53 5.22 -9.32
N GLY A 52 -12.99 6.42 -9.66
CA GLY A 52 -14.31 6.88 -9.22
C GLY A 52 -14.41 6.83 -7.69
N GLY A 53 -15.55 6.40 -7.16
CA GLY A 53 -15.75 6.30 -5.71
C GLY A 53 -15.15 5.06 -5.03
N GLU A 54 -14.82 3.99 -5.75
CA GLU A 54 -14.48 2.71 -5.12
C GLU A 54 -13.65 1.74 -5.99
N ILE A 55 -12.71 1.03 -5.34
CA ILE A 55 -12.07 -0.19 -5.83
C ILE A 55 -12.67 -1.40 -5.10
N GLN A 56 -12.92 -2.50 -5.83
CA GLN A 56 -13.33 -3.78 -5.27
C GLN A 56 -12.51 -4.93 -5.85
N PHE A 57 -12.07 -5.83 -4.98
CA PHE A 57 -11.41 -7.09 -5.30
C PHE A 57 -12.12 -8.26 -4.64
N ASP A 58 -12.23 -9.36 -5.37
CA ASP A 58 -12.42 -10.67 -4.76
C ASP A 58 -11.07 -11.20 -4.27
N VAL A 59 -11.02 -11.73 -3.06
CA VAL A 59 -9.81 -12.35 -2.51
C VAL A 59 -9.95 -13.86 -2.63
N THR A 60 -9.00 -14.47 -3.32
CA THR A 60 -8.98 -15.92 -3.56
C THR A 60 -7.82 -16.57 -2.83
N ARG A 61 -8.00 -17.82 -2.40
CA ARG A 61 -6.98 -18.71 -1.86
C ARG A 61 -6.90 -19.96 -2.74
N ASN A 62 -5.76 -20.18 -3.38
CA ASN A 62 -5.56 -21.24 -4.37
C ASN A 62 -6.71 -21.25 -5.42
N GLY A 63 -7.09 -20.07 -5.91
CA GLY A 63 -8.15 -19.88 -6.90
C GLY A 63 -9.59 -19.89 -6.38
N ASN A 64 -9.84 -20.26 -5.11
CA ASN A 64 -11.19 -20.25 -4.53
C ASN A 64 -11.45 -18.94 -3.79
N LYS A 65 -12.60 -18.30 -4.02
CA LYS A 65 -12.97 -17.07 -3.30
C LYS A 65 -13.14 -17.35 -1.80
N VAL A 66 -12.44 -16.56 -0.98
CA VAL A 66 -12.46 -16.65 0.49
C VAL A 66 -12.72 -15.30 1.16
N GLY A 67 -12.86 -14.23 0.38
CA GLY A 67 -12.99 -12.89 0.93
C GLY A 67 -13.12 -11.79 -0.11
N PHE A 68 -12.93 -10.55 0.34
CA PHE A 68 -12.89 -9.36 -0.50
C PHE A 68 -11.96 -8.30 0.09
N HIS A 69 -11.58 -7.35 -0.77
CA HIS A 69 -10.98 -6.07 -0.37
C HIS A 69 -11.73 -4.95 -1.08
N SER A 70 -12.16 -3.91 -0.37
CA SER A 70 -12.70 -2.69 -0.96
C SER A 70 -11.94 -1.47 -0.48
N VAL A 71 -11.87 -0.45 -1.34
CA VAL A 71 -11.27 0.86 -1.04
C VAL A 71 -12.23 1.92 -1.50
N ARG A 72 -12.63 2.85 -0.63
CA ARG A 72 -13.49 3.99 -0.96
C ARG A 72 -12.74 5.29 -0.84
N PHE A 73 -13.05 6.22 -1.74
CA PHE A 73 -12.44 7.53 -1.79
C PHE A 73 -13.49 8.60 -1.51
N ASP A 74 -13.22 9.46 -0.53
CA ASP A 74 -14.06 10.60 -0.20
C ASP A 74 -13.21 11.86 -0.39
N GLN A 75 -13.42 12.60 -1.48
CA GLN A 75 -12.60 13.75 -1.83
C GLN A 75 -13.24 15.08 -1.43
N GLU A 76 -12.41 15.98 -0.92
CA GLU A 76 -12.78 17.35 -0.58
C GLU A 76 -11.65 18.30 -1.00
N GLY A 77 -11.78 18.86 -2.20
CA GLY A 77 -10.75 19.74 -2.77
C GLY A 77 -9.41 19.02 -2.98
N SER A 78 -8.35 19.55 -2.37
CA SER A 78 -6.98 18.97 -2.42
C SER A 78 -6.72 17.90 -1.37
N SER A 79 -7.71 17.60 -0.55
CA SER A 79 -7.64 16.59 0.52
C SER A 79 -8.59 15.45 0.20
N PHE A 80 -8.26 14.25 0.66
CA PHE A 80 -9.15 13.11 0.52
C PHE A 80 -8.98 12.13 1.67
N ALA A 81 -10.06 11.44 2.00
CA ALA A 81 -10.05 10.30 2.88
C ALA A 81 -10.08 9.01 2.05
N VAL A 82 -9.35 8.00 2.51
CA VAL A 82 -9.36 6.65 1.92
C VAL A 82 -9.78 5.65 2.98
N ARG A 83 -10.79 4.85 2.67
CA ARG A 83 -11.31 3.83 3.58
C ARG A 83 -11.15 2.46 2.95
N SER A 84 -10.26 1.65 3.50
CA SER A 84 -10.04 0.27 3.06
C SER A 84 -10.69 -0.71 4.01
N GLN A 85 -11.34 -1.74 3.47
CA GLN A 85 -11.86 -2.87 4.22
C GLN A 85 -11.39 -4.17 3.55
N PHE A 86 -10.87 -5.10 4.35
CA PHE A 86 -10.53 -6.45 3.92
C PHE A 86 -11.17 -7.45 4.86
N GLN A 87 -11.82 -8.46 4.29
CA GLN A 87 -12.38 -9.58 5.05
C GLN A 87 -12.02 -10.88 4.38
N LEU A 88 -11.60 -11.85 5.18
CA LEU A 88 -11.29 -13.20 4.75
C LEU A 88 -11.88 -14.20 5.74
N GLU A 89 -12.59 -15.18 5.21
CA GLU A 89 -13.17 -16.30 5.96
C GLU A 89 -12.76 -17.61 5.28
N ILE A 90 -11.98 -18.43 5.98
CA ILE A 90 -11.63 -19.78 5.52
C ILE A 90 -12.44 -20.78 6.32
N ARG A 91 -13.20 -21.62 5.61
CA ARG A 91 -14.02 -22.69 6.19
C ARG A 91 -13.31 -24.03 6.10
N PHE A 92 -13.51 -24.85 7.12
CA PHE A 92 -13.22 -26.28 7.06
C PHE A 92 -14.54 -27.05 7.19
N LEU A 93 -14.90 -27.80 6.15
CA LEU A 93 -16.26 -28.35 5.97
C LEU A 93 -17.33 -27.25 6.02
N PHE A 94 -18.08 -27.17 7.14
CA PHE A 94 -19.19 -26.25 7.35
C PHE A 94 -18.95 -25.24 8.50
N LEU A 95 -17.78 -25.26 9.15
CA LEU A 95 -17.42 -24.36 10.23
C LEU A 95 -16.34 -23.38 9.77
N SER A 96 -16.46 -22.10 10.16
CA SER A 96 -15.38 -21.11 9.96
C SER A 96 -14.17 -21.55 10.79
N ALA A 97 -13.06 -21.81 10.13
CA ALA A 97 -11.82 -22.27 10.77
C ALA A 97 -10.84 -21.12 11.01
N PHE A 98 -10.96 -20.02 10.26
CA PHE A 98 -10.13 -18.82 10.38
C PHE A 98 -10.87 -17.60 9.85
N ARG A 99 -10.79 -16.47 10.57
CA ARG A 99 -11.31 -15.18 10.13
C ARG A 99 -10.26 -14.10 10.26
N TYR A 100 -10.23 -13.20 9.29
CA TYR A 100 -9.37 -12.02 9.32
C TYR A 100 -10.15 -10.80 8.86
N HIS A 101 -10.20 -9.76 9.69
CA HIS A 101 -10.81 -8.49 9.36
C HIS A 101 -9.77 -7.38 9.48
N TYR A 102 -9.73 -6.51 8.47
CA TYR A 102 -8.88 -5.33 8.47
C TYR A 102 -9.69 -4.14 7.98
N GLU A 103 -9.53 -3.01 8.66
CA GLU A 103 -10.06 -1.72 8.22
C GLU A 103 -8.97 -0.66 8.36
N SER A 104 -8.95 0.30 7.45
CA SER A 104 -8.04 1.45 7.49
C SER A 104 -8.76 2.71 7.05
N ASN A 105 -8.50 3.80 7.77
CA ASN A 105 -8.94 5.14 7.43
C ASN A 105 -7.69 6.01 7.29
N GLU A 106 -7.46 6.52 6.08
CA GLU A 106 -6.34 7.39 5.75
C GLU A 106 -6.86 8.79 5.44
N PHE A 107 -6.12 9.80 5.85
CA PHE A 107 -6.35 11.19 5.48
C PHE A 107 -5.11 11.73 4.80
N TRP A 108 -5.31 12.24 3.59
CA TRP A 108 -4.27 12.75 2.73
C TRP A 108 -4.49 14.23 2.45
N GLU A 109 -3.42 15.00 2.51
CA GLU A 109 -3.41 16.41 2.14
C GLU A 109 -2.17 16.69 1.29
N ASN A 110 -2.34 17.38 0.17
CA ASN A 110 -1.24 17.77 -0.72
C ASN A 110 -0.32 16.58 -1.09
N GLY A 111 -0.94 15.42 -1.33
CA GLY A 111 -0.25 14.19 -1.70
C GLY A 111 0.53 13.50 -0.57
N ARG A 112 0.32 13.87 0.70
CA ARG A 112 0.98 13.27 1.87
C ARG A 112 -0.01 12.66 2.83
N LEU A 113 0.34 11.51 3.38
CA LEU A 113 -0.40 10.90 4.49
C LEU A 113 -0.24 11.78 5.74
N VAL A 114 -1.35 12.37 6.19
CA VAL A 114 -1.40 13.21 7.40
C VAL A 114 -1.89 12.41 8.60
N ARG A 115 -2.84 11.49 8.39
CA ARG A 115 -3.35 10.62 9.45
C ARG A 115 -3.70 9.24 8.89
N LEU A 116 -3.46 8.21 9.68
CA LEU A 116 -3.92 6.85 9.42
C LEU A 116 -4.41 6.23 10.71
N ASN A 117 -5.53 5.52 10.65
CA ASN A 117 -5.93 4.57 11.68
C ASN A 117 -6.31 3.25 11.03
N SER A 118 -5.66 2.16 11.40
CA SER A 118 -6.06 0.82 10.97
C SER A 118 -6.31 -0.11 12.14
N THR A 119 -7.30 -0.99 11.98
CA THR A 119 -7.66 -2.02 12.95
C THR A 119 -7.55 -3.38 12.28
N VAL A 120 -6.97 -4.34 13.00
CA VAL A 120 -6.86 -5.74 12.59
C VAL A 120 -7.54 -6.61 13.64
N ASP A 121 -8.31 -7.59 13.18
CA ASP A 121 -8.83 -8.73 13.96
C ASP A 121 -8.34 -10.01 13.28
N ASP A 122 -7.26 -10.60 13.82
CA ASP A 122 -6.66 -11.85 13.36
C ASP A 122 -7.19 -12.99 14.23
N ASP A 123 -8.29 -13.62 13.78
CA ASP A 123 -8.95 -14.73 14.48
C ASP A 123 -9.31 -14.44 15.96
N GLY A 124 -9.70 -13.21 16.27
CA GLY A 124 -10.03 -12.74 17.61
C GLY A 124 -8.93 -11.90 18.27
N ASP A 125 -7.70 -11.96 17.77
CA ASP A 125 -6.58 -11.12 18.25
C ASP A 125 -6.66 -9.73 17.60
N LYS A 126 -7.12 -8.75 18.39
CA LYS A 126 -7.39 -7.38 17.92
C LYS A 126 -6.27 -6.40 18.26
N PHE A 127 -5.90 -5.57 17.31
CA PHE A 127 -4.97 -4.47 17.53
C PHE A 127 -5.19 -3.30 16.56
N GLU A 128 -4.61 -2.15 16.90
CA GLU A 128 -4.76 -0.90 16.17
C GLU A 128 -3.40 -0.29 15.84
N ILE A 129 -3.30 0.36 14.68
CA ILE A 129 -2.15 1.15 14.26
C ILE A 129 -2.65 2.58 14.02
N LYS A 130 -1.96 3.55 14.62
CA LYS A 130 -2.18 4.98 14.38
C LYS A 130 -0.93 5.60 13.79
N ALA A 131 -1.10 6.46 12.80
CA ALA A 131 -0.07 7.38 12.35
C ALA A 131 -0.63 8.79 12.26
N GLU A 132 0.11 9.78 12.73
CA GLU A 132 -0.27 11.18 12.64
C GLU A 132 0.95 12.06 12.38
N TYR A 133 0.81 12.95 11.40
CA TYR A 133 1.86 13.89 11.04
C TYR A 133 1.91 15.02 12.07
N GLN A 134 3.09 15.22 12.66
CA GLN A 134 3.37 16.27 13.62
C GLN A 134 4.55 17.13 13.13
N PRO A 135 4.83 18.29 13.74
CA PRO A 135 6.00 19.10 13.36
C PRO A 135 7.34 18.36 13.41
N SER A 136 7.46 17.34 14.26
CA SER A 136 8.63 16.46 14.40
C SER A 136 8.70 15.32 13.37
N GLY A 137 7.68 15.18 12.51
CA GLY A 137 7.52 14.08 11.56
C GLY A 137 6.29 13.21 11.85
N LEU A 138 6.14 12.13 11.07
CA LEU A 138 5.07 11.16 11.22
C LEU A 138 5.32 10.31 12.47
N GLN A 139 4.44 10.44 13.47
CA GLN A 139 4.44 9.62 14.67
C GLN A 139 3.55 8.41 14.44
N ILE A 140 4.06 7.21 14.73
CA ILE A 140 3.37 5.94 14.49
C ILE A 140 3.33 5.16 15.80
N SER A 141 2.18 4.58 16.13
CA SER A 141 2.01 3.68 17.26
C SER A 141 1.27 2.43 16.83
N GLY A 142 1.72 1.27 17.29
CA GLY A 142 1.06 -0.01 17.09
C GLY A 142 1.47 -1.04 18.15
N PRO A 143 1.11 -2.33 17.98
CA PRO A 143 1.38 -3.37 18.97
C PRO A 143 2.87 -3.58 19.24
N GLY A 144 3.75 -3.24 18.29
CA GLY A 144 5.21 -3.31 18.44
C GLY A 144 5.85 -2.10 19.14
N GLY A 145 5.06 -1.13 19.61
CA GLY A 145 5.54 0.13 20.18
C GLY A 145 5.48 1.31 19.22
N GLY A 146 5.98 2.47 19.67
CA GLY A 146 5.99 3.70 18.89
C GLY A 146 7.26 3.85 18.05
N VAL A 147 7.10 4.29 16.80
CA VAL A 147 8.19 4.67 15.88
C VAL A 147 7.88 6.01 15.23
N ALA A 148 8.91 6.70 14.73
CA ALA A 148 8.73 7.98 14.07
C ALA A 148 9.53 8.05 12.77
N SER A 149 9.03 8.82 11.81
CA SER A 149 9.72 9.11 10.56
C SER A 149 9.73 10.62 10.30
N ALA A 150 10.92 11.18 10.09
CA ALA A 150 11.05 12.58 9.64
C ALA A 150 10.56 12.79 8.21
N ARG A 151 10.45 11.72 7.41
CA ARG A 151 9.97 11.75 6.03
C ARG A 151 8.53 11.23 5.95
N PRO A 152 7.70 11.75 5.03
CA PRO A 152 6.42 11.12 4.69
C PRO A 152 6.62 9.64 4.33
N LEU A 153 5.64 8.81 4.64
CA LEU A 153 5.63 7.40 4.29
C LEU A 153 4.34 7.07 3.56
N TYR A 154 4.45 6.19 2.56
CA TYR A 154 3.30 5.56 1.96
C TYR A 154 2.88 4.34 2.80
N PRO A 155 1.57 4.16 3.04
CA PRO A 155 1.06 2.98 3.73
C PRO A 155 1.01 1.76 2.80
N THR A 156 1.03 0.56 3.39
CA THR A 156 0.83 -0.72 2.67
C THR A 156 -0.63 -0.97 2.30
N THR A 157 -1.31 0.01 1.69
CA THR A 157 -2.70 -0.09 1.20
C THR A 157 -2.82 -0.09 -0.31
N HIS A 158 -1.69 0.07 -1.02
CA HIS A 158 -1.49 -0.28 -2.43
C HIS A 158 -2.29 0.49 -3.49
N TRP A 159 -3.36 1.19 -3.14
CA TRP A 159 -4.14 1.97 -4.12
C TRP A 159 -3.30 3.09 -4.78
N ASN A 160 -2.31 3.64 -4.06
CA ASN A 160 -1.46 4.72 -4.54
C ASN A 160 -0.17 4.20 -5.16
N ALA A 161 -0.12 4.14 -6.50
CA ALA A 161 1.02 3.65 -7.25
C ALA A 161 2.31 4.47 -7.05
N ALA A 162 2.27 5.69 -6.49
CA ALA A 162 3.47 6.46 -6.20
C ALA A 162 4.41 5.75 -5.21
N VAL A 163 3.89 4.80 -4.41
CA VAL A 163 4.67 3.94 -3.49
C VAL A 163 5.81 3.18 -4.19
N ILE A 164 5.73 2.92 -5.51
CA ILE A 164 6.78 2.19 -6.24
C ILE A 164 8.14 2.89 -6.24
N ASN A 165 8.17 4.18 -5.93
CA ASN A 165 9.38 4.99 -5.85
C ASN A 165 10.02 5.01 -4.45
N GLU A 166 9.41 4.31 -3.49
CA GLU A 166 9.83 4.35 -2.09
C GLU A 166 10.77 3.21 -1.71
N HIS A 167 11.59 3.50 -0.69
CA HIS A 167 12.48 2.54 -0.04
C HIS A 167 12.05 2.21 1.39
N SER A 168 11.02 2.89 1.88
CA SER A 168 10.45 2.65 3.20
C SER A 168 8.95 2.93 3.17
N VAL A 169 8.17 2.04 3.79
CA VAL A 169 6.70 2.14 3.83
C VAL A 169 6.19 1.91 5.25
N LEU A 170 5.05 2.50 5.58
CA LEU A 170 4.33 2.23 6.82
C LEU A 170 3.54 0.93 6.66
N ASN A 171 3.90 -0.10 7.42
CA ASN A 171 3.15 -1.34 7.47
C ASN A 171 1.91 -1.17 8.35
N THR A 172 0.74 -1.15 7.72
CA THR A 172 -0.57 -0.94 8.34
C THR A 172 -1.08 -2.14 9.13
N LEU A 173 -0.35 -3.27 9.12
CA LEU A 173 -0.64 -4.49 9.87
C LEU A 173 0.25 -4.66 11.10
N THR A 174 1.31 -3.86 11.26
CA THR A 174 2.27 -4.00 12.37
C THR A 174 2.65 -2.68 13.05
N GLY A 175 2.39 -1.55 12.39
CA GLY A 175 2.81 -0.22 12.84
C GLY A 175 4.32 0.01 12.74
N GLN A 176 5.03 -0.80 11.95
CA GLN A 176 6.47 -0.67 11.74
C GLN A 176 6.79 0.01 10.40
N ILE A 177 7.98 0.59 10.32
CA ILE A 177 8.54 1.10 9.06
C ILE A 177 9.28 -0.05 8.39
N ASN A 178 8.77 -0.55 7.27
CA ASN A 178 9.39 -1.61 6.50
C ASN A 178 10.35 -1.05 5.46
N LYS A 179 11.56 -1.61 5.39
CA LYS A 179 12.51 -1.34 4.32
C LYS A 179 12.17 -2.21 3.12
N VAL A 180 11.94 -1.55 1.99
CA VAL A 180 11.46 -2.22 0.79
C VAL A 180 12.32 -1.89 -0.42
N ARG A 181 12.32 -2.83 -1.36
CA ARG A 181 12.77 -2.65 -2.73
C ARG A 181 11.63 -3.07 -3.64
N ILE A 182 11.08 -2.09 -4.37
CA ILE A 182 9.98 -2.28 -5.30
C ILE A 182 10.53 -2.18 -6.72
N ARG A 183 10.36 -3.23 -7.53
CA ARG A 183 10.92 -3.29 -8.89
C ARG A 183 9.88 -3.83 -9.88
N PRO A 184 9.76 -3.24 -11.08
CA PRO A 184 8.98 -3.84 -12.15
C PRO A 184 9.64 -5.15 -12.59
N THR A 185 8.83 -6.12 -12.99
CA THR A 185 9.30 -7.48 -13.33
C THR A 185 8.78 -7.96 -14.68
N SER A 186 7.49 -7.77 -14.97
CA SER A 186 6.84 -8.17 -16.23
C SER A 186 5.67 -7.23 -16.54
N GLN A 187 5.21 -7.28 -17.79
CA GLN A 187 3.90 -6.75 -18.19
C GLN A 187 2.98 -7.91 -18.54
N GLU A 188 1.75 -7.85 -18.05
CA GLU A 188 0.77 -8.92 -18.14
C GLU A 188 -0.61 -8.33 -18.44
N GLU A 189 -1.44 -9.08 -19.15
CA GLU A 189 -2.83 -8.73 -19.37
C GLU A 189 -3.67 -9.18 -18.17
N ILE A 190 -4.42 -8.25 -17.57
CA ILE A 190 -5.24 -8.45 -16.38
C ILE A 190 -6.69 -8.20 -16.74
N GLU A 191 -7.56 -9.17 -16.47
CA GLU A 191 -9.01 -9.01 -16.61
C GLU A 191 -9.56 -8.03 -15.56
N THR A 192 -10.39 -7.09 -16.02
CA THR A 192 -11.07 -6.09 -15.17
C THR A 192 -12.56 -6.03 -15.51
N GLU A 193 -13.30 -5.16 -14.84
CA GLU A 193 -14.72 -4.96 -15.13
C GLU A 193 -15.02 -4.31 -16.50
N GLN A 194 -14.05 -3.69 -17.16
CA GLN A 194 -14.23 -3.10 -18.50
C GLN A 194 -13.50 -3.88 -19.61
N GLY A 195 -12.95 -5.05 -19.27
CA GLY A 195 -12.19 -5.90 -20.17
C GLY A 195 -10.70 -6.00 -19.79
N PRO A 196 -9.89 -6.69 -20.60
CA PRO A 196 -8.49 -6.89 -20.30
C PRO A 196 -7.68 -5.59 -20.42
N VAL A 197 -6.73 -5.39 -19.51
CA VAL A 197 -5.79 -4.26 -19.53
C VAL A 197 -4.35 -4.73 -19.37
N TRP A 198 -3.41 -4.04 -20.01
CA TRP A 198 -1.98 -4.25 -19.73
C TRP A 198 -1.59 -3.62 -18.41
N ALA A 199 -0.97 -4.42 -17.55
CA ALA A 199 -0.47 -3.98 -16.25
C ALA A 199 0.98 -4.41 -16.02
N THR A 200 1.74 -3.53 -15.36
CA THR A 200 3.11 -3.81 -14.94
C THR A 200 3.10 -4.48 -13.57
N ARG A 201 3.69 -5.66 -13.47
CA ARG A 201 3.90 -6.38 -12.20
C ARG A 201 5.11 -5.81 -11.47
N TYR A 202 4.93 -5.43 -10.22
CA TYR A 202 5.96 -4.99 -9.30
C TYR A 202 6.16 -6.00 -8.19
N ALA A 203 7.41 -6.45 -8.00
CA ALA A 203 7.80 -7.26 -6.85
C ALA A 203 8.25 -6.36 -5.70
N TYR A 204 7.63 -6.53 -4.54
CA TYR A 204 7.95 -5.86 -3.28
C TYR A 204 8.78 -6.84 -2.47
N SER A 205 10.03 -6.47 -2.19
CA SER A 205 11.00 -7.31 -1.49
C SER A 205 11.65 -6.57 -0.32
N GLY A 206 12.30 -7.29 0.59
CA GLY A 206 12.90 -6.74 1.81
C GLY A 206 12.12 -7.22 3.03
N ASP A 207 11.51 -6.29 3.77
CA ASP A 207 10.62 -6.64 4.88
C ASP A 207 9.20 -7.02 4.41
N LEU A 208 8.93 -6.94 3.11
CA LEU A 208 7.70 -7.41 2.45
C LEU A 208 8.05 -8.49 1.40
N ASP A 209 7.08 -9.35 1.12
CA ASP A 209 7.12 -10.34 0.04
C ASP A 209 5.73 -10.40 -0.61
N THR A 210 5.51 -9.56 -1.63
CA THR A 210 4.24 -9.44 -2.35
C THR A 210 4.46 -8.94 -3.78
N GLU A 211 3.53 -9.26 -4.67
CA GLU A 211 3.49 -8.80 -6.05
C GLU A 211 2.24 -7.94 -6.25
N VAL A 212 2.40 -6.76 -6.89
CA VAL A 212 1.30 -5.81 -7.14
C VAL A 212 1.33 -5.39 -8.60
N TRP A 213 0.18 -5.33 -9.25
CA TRP A 213 0.05 -4.89 -10.64
C TRP A 213 -0.62 -3.53 -10.71
N TYR A 214 0.02 -2.63 -11.45
CA TYR A 214 -0.55 -1.34 -11.82
C TYR A 214 -0.71 -1.24 -13.33
N ASP A 215 -1.86 -0.78 -13.80
CA ASP A 215 -2.07 -0.50 -15.23
C ASP A 215 -1.33 0.78 -15.67
N ALA A 216 -1.47 1.14 -16.95
CA ALA A 216 -0.80 2.31 -17.53
C ALA A 216 -1.19 3.64 -16.88
N ASP A 217 -2.39 3.75 -16.30
CA ASP A 217 -2.88 4.93 -15.59
C ASP A 217 -2.42 4.94 -14.11
N GLY A 218 -1.73 3.89 -13.67
CA GLY A 218 -1.33 3.70 -12.28
C GLY A 218 -2.43 3.10 -11.40
N ARG A 219 -3.46 2.50 -12.00
CA ARG A 219 -4.55 1.86 -11.25
C ARG A 219 -4.13 0.51 -10.72
N TRP A 220 -4.38 0.25 -9.44
CA TRP A 220 -4.16 -1.04 -8.81
C TRP A 220 -5.19 -2.04 -9.34
N VAL A 221 -4.73 -3.08 -10.04
CA VAL A 221 -5.62 -4.04 -10.73
C VAL A 221 -5.44 -5.49 -10.30
N LYS A 222 -4.36 -5.81 -9.59
CA LYS A 222 -4.11 -7.16 -9.04
C LYS A 222 -3.08 -7.12 -7.91
N MET A 223 -3.16 -8.09 -7.00
CA MET A 223 -2.11 -8.37 -6.02
C MET A 223 -2.01 -9.88 -5.77
N LYS A 224 -0.81 -10.36 -5.46
CA LYS A 224 -0.53 -11.75 -5.11
C LYS A 224 0.52 -11.86 -4.02
N PHE A 225 0.30 -12.73 -3.05
CA PHE A 225 1.27 -13.04 -2.00
C PHE A 225 1.02 -14.44 -1.42
N LYS A 226 1.92 -14.90 -0.56
CA LYS A 226 1.78 -16.18 0.14
C LYS A 226 1.12 -16.00 1.51
N GLY A 227 0.10 -16.80 1.79
CA GLY A 227 -0.43 -16.97 3.14
C GLY A 227 0.59 -17.60 4.08
N ARG A 228 0.36 -17.53 5.41
CA ARG A 228 1.24 -18.14 6.43
C ARG A 228 1.46 -19.65 6.24
N ASP A 229 0.52 -20.31 5.58
CA ASP A 229 0.53 -21.73 5.26
C ASP A 229 1.11 -22.05 3.86
N GLY A 230 1.64 -21.05 3.15
CA GLY A 230 2.19 -21.16 1.81
C GLY A 230 1.15 -21.17 0.68
N SER A 231 -0.14 -21.03 0.99
CA SER A 231 -1.18 -20.91 -0.02
C SER A 231 -1.03 -19.63 -0.85
N ASP A 232 -1.43 -19.68 -2.12
CA ASP A 232 -1.51 -18.48 -2.97
C ASP A 232 -2.73 -17.67 -2.58
N ILE A 233 -2.52 -16.41 -2.20
CA ILE A 233 -3.59 -15.43 -2.02
C ILE A 233 -3.52 -14.45 -3.20
N GLU A 234 -4.63 -14.30 -3.91
CA GLU A 234 -4.73 -13.40 -5.06
C GLU A 234 -5.93 -12.47 -4.93
N TYR A 235 -5.72 -11.20 -5.28
CA TYR A 235 -6.75 -10.19 -5.42
C TYR A 235 -7.16 -10.13 -6.89
N VAL A 236 -8.42 -10.47 -7.17
CA VAL A 236 -8.99 -10.51 -8.51
C VAL A 236 -9.89 -9.29 -8.69
N CYS A 237 -9.61 -8.48 -9.71
CA CYS A 237 -10.35 -7.26 -9.94
C CYS A 237 -11.86 -7.52 -10.12
N ARG A 238 -12.68 -6.79 -9.36
CA ARG A 238 -14.14 -6.71 -9.54
C ARG A 238 -14.59 -5.33 -9.99
N ARG A 239 -13.89 -4.29 -9.52
CA ARG A 239 -13.99 -2.90 -9.96
C ARG A 239 -12.66 -2.21 -9.69
N CYS A 240 -11.87 -1.90 -10.71
CA CYS A 240 -10.56 -1.27 -10.54
C CYS A 240 -10.29 -0.15 -11.54
N GLN A 241 -11.17 0.06 -12.52
CA GLN A 241 -11.10 1.12 -13.52
C GLN A 241 -12.11 2.24 -13.30
N GLY A 242 -12.80 2.20 -12.16
CA GLY A 242 -13.67 3.25 -11.66
C GLY A 242 -15.09 3.29 -12.20
N GLY A 243 -15.43 2.40 -13.13
CA GLY A 243 -16.76 2.35 -13.78
C GLY A 243 -17.09 3.63 -14.56
N ASN A 244 -17.78 3.51 -15.70
CA ASN A 244 -18.36 4.68 -16.34
C ASN A 244 -19.54 5.19 -15.51
N GLU A 245 -19.29 6.04 -14.52
CA GLU A 245 -20.34 6.91 -13.98
C GLU A 245 -20.65 7.96 -15.06
N GLY A 246 -21.60 7.60 -15.92
CA GLY A 246 -22.30 8.45 -16.89
C GLY A 246 -21.58 9.72 -17.34
N LYS A 247 -20.88 9.64 -18.48
CA LYS A 247 -21.09 10.68 -19.51
C LYS A 247 -22.57 10.59 -19.90
N SER A 248 -23.45 11.27 -19.16
CA SER A 248 -24.75 11.63 -19.73
C SER A 248 -24.47 12.71 -20.75
N ASP A 249 -24.95 12.47 -21.97
CA ASP A 249 -24.94 13.41 -23.05
C ASP A 249 -25.56 14.73 -22.58
N HIS A 250 -24.75 15.76 -22.38
CA HIS A 250 -25.23 17.13 -22.53
C HIS A 250 -25.37 17.41 -24.03
N ALA A 251 -26.42 16.81 -24.60
CA ALA A 251 -27.07 17.28 -25.80
C ALA A 251 -28.44 17.84 -25.37
N GLY A 252 -28.53 19.17 -25.36
CA GLY A 252 -29.73 19.94 -25.03
C GLY A 252 -29.43 21.41 -25.16
#